data_AF-A0A3T0JMJ0-F1
#
_entry.id   AF-A0A3T0JMJ0-F1
#
_cell.length_a   1.000
_cell.length_b   1.000
_cell.length_c   1.000
_cell.angle_alpha   90.00
_cell.angle_beta   90.00
_cell.angle_gamma   90.00
#
_symmetry.space_group_name_H-M   'P 1'
#
loop_
_entity.id
_entity.type
_entity.pdbx_description
1 polymer ?
#
loop_
_entity_poly.entity_id
_entity_poly.type
_entity_poly.pdbx_seq_one_letter_code
_entity_poly.pdbx_strand_id
1 'polypeptide(L)'
;MIFVETRIFTRRVKELLDDDTYAAFQKQLVVSPSIGDVIEGTGGIRKTRIAAKGYGKRGGARVIYYHFVSASQIGLLMIYPKNEQHDLSSDERKALKVLIEKWR
;
A
#
# COMPACT_ATOMS: atom_id res chain seq x y z
N MET A 1 11.15 -8.58 -8.44
CA MET A 1 10.61 -7.37 -7.82
C MET A 1 10.69 -7.54 -6.30
N ILE A 2 11.27 -6.58 -5.60
CA ILE A 2 11.46 -6.62 -4.14
C ILE A 2 10.37 -5.77 -3.47
N PHE A 3 9.80 -6.27 -2.38
CA PHE A 3 8.86 -5.51 -1.54
C PHE A 3 9.60 -4.96 -0.31
N VAL A 4 9.46 -3.67 -0.06
CA VAL A 4 10.01 -2.98 1.10
C VAL A 4 8.85 -2.43 1.91
N GLU A 5 8.76 -2.81 3.18
CA GLU A 5 7.65 -2.42 4.05
C GLU A 5 8.08 -1.38 5.07
N THR A 6 7.20 -0.41 5.35
CA THR A 6 7.35 0.38 6.57
C THR A 6 6.96 -0.47 7.79
N ARG A 7 7.51 -0.14 8.97
CA ARG A 7 7.13 -0.81 10.22
C ARG A 7 5.62 -0.74 10.50
N ILE A 8 4.97 0.37 10.11
CA ILE A 8 3.53 0.57 10.27
C ILE A 8 2.77 -0.41 9.36
N PHE A 9 3.20 -0.55 8.11
CA PHE A 9 2.62 -1.51 7.17
C PHE A 9 2.75 -2.95 7.70
N THR A 10 3.95 -3.39 8.07
CA THR A 10 4.21 -4.76 8.57
C THR A 10 3.36 -5.12 9.79
N ARG A 11 3.15 -4.16 10.70
CA ARG A 11 2.30 -4.38 11.87
C ARG A 11 0.83 -4.55 11.46
N ARG A 12 0.33 -3.63 10.63
CA ARG A 12 -1.10 -3.54 10.28
C ARG A 12 -1.54 -4.61 9.28
N VAL A 13 -0.65 -5.03 8.38
CA VAL A 13 -1.00 -6.07 7.38
C VAL A 13 -1.35 -7.39 8.06
N LYS A 14 -0.66 -7.76 9.15
CA LYS A 14 -0.94 -8.96 9.94
C LYS A 14 -2.26 -8.92 10.70
N GLU A 15 -2.74 -7.72 11.01
CA GLU A 15 -4.04 -7.52 11.67
C GLU A 15 -5.20 -7.59 10.66
N LEU A 16 -4.93 -7.17 9.42
CA LEU A 16 -5.97 -6.93 8.40
C LEU A 16 -6.09 -8.07 7.38
N LEU A 17 -4.99 -8.74 7.04
CA LEU A 17 -4.92 -9.77 6.00
C LEU A 17 -4.34 -11.06 6.59
N ASP A 18 -4.79 -12.20 6.07
CA ASP A 18 -4.02 -13.44 6.19
C ASP A 18 -2.90 -13.50 5.15
N ASP A 19 -1.96 -14.42 5.38
CA ASP A 19 -0.78 -14.61 4.56
C ASP A 19 -1.14 -14.94 3.10
N ASP A 20 -2.20 -15.72 2.87
CA ASP A 20 -2.66 -16.07 1.52
C ASP A 20 -3.18 -14.85 0.74
N THR A 21 -3.99 -14.02 1.39
CA THR A 21 -4.49 -12.77 0.80
C THR A 21 -3.36 -11.79 0.56
N TYR A 22 -2.40 -11.68 1.49
CA TYR A 22 -1.25 -10.82 1.32
C TYR A 22 -0.33 -11.29 0.18
N ALA A 23 -0.06 -12.60 0.08
CA ALA A 23 0.71 -13.18 -1.02
C ALA A 23 0.01 -13.00 -2.38
N ALA A 24 -1.32 -13.15 -2.43
CA ALA A 24 -2.09 -12.89 -3.64
C ALA A 24 -2.00 -11.42 -4.07
N PHE A 25 -2.07 -10.50 -3.11
CA PHE A 25 -1.89 -9.07 -3.36
C PHE A 25 -0.50 -8.74 -3.92
N GLN A 26 0.57 -9.28 -3.32
CA GLN A 26 1.94 -9.11 -3.82
C GLN A 26 2.07 -9.64 -5.25
N LYS A 27 1.52 -10.81 -5.58
CA LYS A 27 1.51 -11.36 -6.95
C LYS A 27 0.82 -10.41 -7.94
N GLN A 28 -0.32 -9.83 -7.57
CA GLN A 28 -1.00 -8.84 -8.41
C GLN A 28 -0.14 -7.60 -8.67
N LEU A 29 0.54 -7.10 -7.64
CA LEU A 29 1.45 -5.96 -7.77
C LEU A 29 2.67 -6.27 -8.64
N VAL A 30 3.19 -7.50 -8.62
CA VAL A 30 4.27 -7.91 -9.54
C VAL A 30 3.81 -7.88 -10.99
N VAL A 31 2.59 -8.35 -11.27
CA VAL A 31 2.03 -8.40 -12.64
C VAL A 31 1.65 -7.00 -13.13
N SER A 32 1.05 -6.18 -12.27
CA SER A 32 0.61 -4.83 -12.59
C SER A 32 0.94 -3.84 -11.47
N PRO A 33 2.18 -3.32 -11.43
CA PRO A 33 2.59 -2.34 -10.44
C PRO A 33 1.78 -1.03 -10.52
N SER A 34 1.09 -0.78 -11.62
CA SER A 34 0.26 0.41 -11.85
C SER A 34 -1.21 0.24 -11.47
N ILE A 35 -1.62 -0.90 -10.89
CA ILE A 35 -3.03 -1.19 -10.54
C ILE A 35 -3.66 -0.18 -9.57
N GLY A 36 -2.86 0.50 -8.75
CA GLY A 36 -3.34 1.55 -7.85
C GLY A 36 -3.46 2.92 -8.52
N ASP A 37 -4.49 3.66 -8.11
CA ASP A 37 -4.73 5.04 -8.52
C ASP A 37 -3.64 5.95 -7.98
N VAL A 38 -3.12 6.85 -8.81
CA VAL A 38 -2.13 7.84 -8.37
C VAL A 38 -2.80 8.85 -7.42
N ILE A 39 -2.16 9.09 -6.28
CA ILE A 39 -2.56 10.14 -5.35
C ILE A 39 -1.90 11.44 -5.80
N GLU A 40 -2.69 12.39 -6.30
CA GLU A 40 -2.17 13.67 -6.77
C GLU A 40 -1.37 14.44 -5.70
N GLY A 41 -0.37 15.19 -6.13
CA GLY A 41 0.50 15.98 -5.25
C GLY A 41 1.53 15.18 -4.46
N THR A 42 1.60 13.85 -4.62
CA THR A 42 2.53 12.99 -3.86
C THR A 42 3.79 12.57 -4.63
N GLY A 43 3.89 12.90 -5.92
CA GLY A 43 5.02 12.48 -6.76
C GLY A 43 4.97 11.02 -7.23
N GLY A 44 3.78 10.43 -7.30
CA GLY A 44 3.56 9.10 -7.88
C GLY A 44 3.22 8.00 -6.87
N ILE A 45 2.87 8.34 -5.63
CA ILE A 45 2.33 7.38 -4.66
C ILE A 45 0.96 6.90 -5.17
N ARG A 46 0.67 5.63 -4.97
CA ARG A 46 -0.53 4.96 -5.46
C ARG A 46 -1.36 4.40 -4.31
N LYS A 47 -2.68 4.34 -4.53
CA LYS A 47 -3.66 3.74 -3.62
C LYS A 47 -4.38 2.61 -4.34
N THR A 48 -4.38 1.41 -3.76
CA THR A 48 -5.11 0.26 -4.30
C THR A 48 -6.02 -0.36 -3.25
N ARG A 49 -7.08 -1.04 -3.70
CA ARG A 49 -8.06 -1.71 -2.86
C ARG A 49 -7.81 -3.22 -2.87
N ILE A 50 -7.79 -3.83 -1.69
CA ILE A 50 -7.79 -5.28 -1.52
C ILE A 50 -9.21 -5.69 -1.13
N ALA A 51 -9.83 -6.54 -1.96
CA ALA A 51 -11.14 -7.09 -1.65
C ALA A 51 -11.04 -8.15 -0.53
N ALA A 52 -12.01 -8.18 0.38
CA ALA A 52 -12.16 -9.30 1.30
C ALA A 52 -12.67 -10.53 0.54
N LYS A 53 -12.08 -11.70 0.80
CA LYS A 53 -12.71 -12.99 0.46
C LYS A 53 -13.50 -13.48 1.67
N GLY A 54 -14.84 -13.48 1.57
CA GLY A 54 -15.72 -14.23 2.49
C GLY A 54 -15.90 -13.65 3.90
N TYR A 55 -17.00 -14.05 4.55
CA TYR A 55 -17.55 -13.49 5.78
C TYR A 55 -16.66 -13.71 7.02
N GLY A 56 -16.23 -12.61 7.65
CA GLY A 56 -15.51 -12.59 8.93
C GLY A 56 -14.81 -11.23 9.17
N LYS A 57 -14.26 -11.01 10.38
CA LYS A 57 -13.64 -9.74 10.85
C LYS A 57 -12.53 -9.14 9.95
N ARG A 58 -12.09 -9.82 8.89
CA ARG A 58 -11.05 -9.41 7.94
C ARG A 58 -11.69 -8.79 6.69
N GLY A 59 -12.13 -7.55 6.82
CA GLY A 59 -12.73 -6.76 5.75
C GLY A 59 -11.69 -6.22 4.75
N GLY A 60 -12.16 -5.78 3.58
CA GLY A 60 -11.27 -5.24 2.54
C GLY A 60 -10.44 -4.06 3.05
N ALA A 61 -9.21 -3.95 2.56
CA ALA A 61 -8.25 -2.95 2.98
C ALA A 61 -7.86 -2.02 1.82
N ARG A 62 -7.29 -0.87 2.15
CA ARG A 62 -6.61 -0.01 1.18
C ARG A 62 -5.13 -0.01 1.49
N VAL A 63 -4.32 -0.13 0.44
CA VAL A 63 -2.86 -0.09 0.51
C VAL A 63 -2.37 1.15 -0.22
N ILE A 64 -1.49 1.89 0.44
CA ILE A 64 -0.74 2.99 -0.14
C ILE A 64 0.68 2.50 -0.41
N TYR A 65 1.14 2.63 -1.65
CA TYR A 65 2.43 2.12 -2.08
C TYR A 65 3.12 3.02 -3.11
N TYR A 66 4.40 2.80 -3.33
CA TYR A 66 5.19 3.47 -4.38
C TYR A 66 5.96 2.45 -5.21
N HIS A 67 6.01 2.64 -6.53
CA HIS A 67 6.76 1.78 -7.44
C HIS A 67 8.06 2.47 -7.86
N PHE A 68 9.19 2.00 -7.33
CA PHE A 68 10.53 2.43 -7.69
C PHE A 68 10.98 1.68 -8.96
N VAL A 69 10.65 2.24 -10.12
CA VAL A 69 10.84 1.59 -11.43
C VAL A 69 12.31 1.20 -11.67
N SER A 70 13.25 2.11 -11.43
CA SER A 70 14.69 1.87 -11.66
C SER A 70 15.27 0.80 -10.75
N ALA A 71 14.70 0.62 -9.55
CA ALA A 71 15.16 -0.34 -8.55
C ALA A 71 14.39 -1.68 -8.59
N SER A 72 13.39 -1.84 -9.48
CA SER A 72 12.47 -2.98 -9.49
C SER A 72 11.88 -3.28 -8.08
N GLN A 73 11.47 -2.20 -7.39
CA GLN A 73 11.02 -2.25 -5.99
C GLN A 73 9.62 -1.67 -5.82
N ILE A 74 8.85 -2.25 -4.90
CA ILE A 74 7.61 -1.68 -4.40
C ILE A 74 7.75 -1.37 -2.92
N GLY A 75 7.61 -0.09 -2.57
CA GLY A 75 7.51 0.37 -1.19
C GLY A 75 6.06 0.30 -0.72
N LEU A 76 5.77 -0.57 0.24
CA LEU A 76 4.47 -0.70 0.90
C LEU A 76 4.43 0.22 2.12
N LEU A 77 3.71 1.34 1.99
CA LEU A 77 3.82 2.47 2.91
C LEU A 77 2.83 2.37 4.05
N MET A 78 1.54 2.16 3.74
CA MET A 78 0.46 2.09 4.73
C MET A 78 -0.64 1.12 4.29
N ILE A 79 -1.32 0.52 5.26
CA ILE A 79 -2.53 -0.29 5.06
C ILE A 79 -3.56 0.03 6.14
N TYR A 80 -4.82 0.12 5.74
CA TYR A 80 -5.94 0.47 6.61
C TYR A 80 -7.24 -0.19 6.12
N PRO A 81 -8.18 -0.54 7.01
CA PRO A 81 -9.45 -1.11 6.61
C PRO A 81 -10.33 -0.07 5.92
N LYS A 82 -11.33 -0.56 5.18
CA LYS A 82 -12.26 0.26 4.38
C LYS A 82 -12.87 1.45 5.14
N ASN A 83 -13.11 1.30 6.44
CA ASN A 83 -13.84 2.24 7.30
C ASN A 83 -12.96 3.21 8.10
N GLU A 84 -11.64 3.09 8.07
CA GLU A 84 -10.77 3.80 9.03
C GLU A 84 -10.04 5.03 8.45
N GLN A 85 -9.99 5.21 7.13
CA GLN A 85 -9.32 6.39 6.57
C GLN A 85 -10.16 7.13 5.54
N HIS A 86 -10.33 8.42 5.83
CA HIS A 86 -10.67 9.49 4.90
C HIS A 86 -9.50 9.79 3.97
N ASP A 87 -9.69 10.70 3.01
CA ASP A 87 -8.60 11.12 2.12
C ASP A 87 -7.38 11.60 2.90
N LEU A 88 -6.18 11.29 2.39
CA LEU A 88 -4.93 11.72 3.01
C LEU A 88 -4.92 13.23 3.15
N SER A 89 -4.65 13.70 4.37
CA SER A 89 -4.44 15.11 4.66
C SER A 89 -3.21 15.64 3.90
N SER A 90 -3.11 16.96 3.79
CA SER A 90 -1.95 17.61 3.15
C SER A 90 -0.64 17.21 3.85
N ASP A 91 -0.66 17.13 5.18
CA ASP A 91 0.50 16.77 5.98
C ASP A 91 0.88 15.30 5.81
N GLU A 92 -0.09 14.39 5.74
CA GLU A 92 0.16 12.98 5.44
C GLU A 92 0.78 12.80 4.05
N ARG A 93 0.25 13.49 3.03
CA ARG A 93 0.83 13.47 1.67
C ARG A 93 2.27 13.96 1.66
N LYS A 94 2.55 15.06 2.37
CA LYS A 94 3.91 15.61 2.50
C LYS A 94 4.84 14.64 3.22
N ALA A 95 4.40 14.04 4.32
CA ALA A 95 5.19 13.07 5.07
C ALA A 95 5.54 11.83 4.23
N LEU A 96 4.56 11.29 3.50
CA LEU A 96 4.78 10.16 2.59
C LEU A 96 5.73 10.51 1.45
N LYS A 97 5.63 11.73 0.89
CA LYS A 97 6.56 12.20 -0.13
C LYS A 97 8.01 12.25 0.39
N VAL A 98 8.21 12.83 1.57
CA VAL A 98 9.55 12.87 2.21
C VAL A 98 10.06 11.47 2.50
N LEU A 99 9.19 10.53 2.90
CA LEU A 99 9.57 9.14 3.13
C LEU A 99 10.09 8.48 1.85
N ILE A 100 9.38 8.60 0.72
CA ILE A 100 9.83 7.98 -0.54
C ILE A 100 11.10 8.63 -1.08
N GLU A 101 11.32 9.92 -0.86
CA GLU A 101 12.55 10.62 -1.27
C GLU A 101 13.77 10.09 -0.51
N LYS A 102 13.61 9.68 0.75
CA LYS A 102 14.68 9.06 1.55
C LYS A 102 15.01 7.62 1.14
N TRP A 103 14.11 6.96 0.40
CA TRP A 103 14.28 5.58 -0.07
C TRP A 103 14.81 5.50 -1.50
N ARG A 104 14.85 6.64 -2.22
CA ARG A 104 15.54 6.76 -3.51
C ARG A 104 17.04 6.81 -3.32
#